data_AF-A0A959H8G8-F1
#
_entry.id   AF-A0A959H8G8-F1
#
_cell.length_a   1.000
_cell.length_b   1.000
_cell.length_c   1.000
_cell.angle_alpha   90.00
_cell.angle_beta   90.00
_cell.angle_gamma   90.00
#
_symmetry.space_group_name_H-M   'P 1'
#
loop_
_entity.id
_entity.type
_entity.pdbx_description
1 polymer ?
#
loop_
_entity_poly.entity_id
_entity_poly.type
_entity_poly.pdbx_seq_one_letter_code
_entity_poly.pdbx_strand_id
1 'polypeptide(L)'
;AMDYNGNILMGYSVTSPDKEPSLRFTGRRVDDPPGEMTVEEYEFGFGLSSQLSNRWGDYASLSIDPANGKDFWFTGEYMKAGGNWGT
;
A
#
# COMPACT_ATOMS: atom_id res chain seq x y z
N ALA A 1 -0.59 1.96 -9.50
CA ALA A 1 -0.13 2.87 -10.59
C ALA A 1 0.79 2.08 -11.51
N MET A 2 0.99 2.55 -12.76
CA MET A 2 1.83 1.88 -13.76
C MET A 2 2.90 2.85 -14.28
N ASP A 3 4.18 2.49 -14.15
CA ASP A 3 5.31 3.29 -14.62
C ASP A 3 5.42 3.35 -16.16
N TYR A 4 6.37 4.14 -16.68
CA TYR A 4 6.55 4.30 -18.13
C TYR A 4 7.05 3.05 -18.85
N ASN A 5 7.55 2.06 -18.12
CA ASN A 5 7.99 0.78 -18.67
C ASN A 5 6.87 -0.28 -18.60
N GLY A 6 5.70 0.04 -18.05
CA GLY A 6 4.59 -0.90 -17.89
C GLY A 6 4.64 -1.72 -16.59
N ASN A 7 5.54 -1.43 -15.66
CA ASN A 7 5.56 -2.05 -14.34
C ASN A 7 4.44 -1.47 -13.47
N ILE A 8 3.78 -2.30 -12.67
CA ILE A 8 2.65 -1.89 -11.84
C ILE A 8 3.03 -2.05 -10.36
N LEU A 9 2.77 -1.02 -9.56
CA LEU A 9 2.75 -1.11 -8.10
C LEU A 9 1.32 -1.01 -7.58
N MET A 10 1.03 -1.82 -6.56
CA MET A 10 -0.21 -1.78 -5.79
C MET A 10 0.15 -1.62 -4.30
N GLY A 11 -0.16 -0.45 -3.74
CA GLY A 11 -0.14 -0.24 -2.29
C GLY A 11 -1.57 -0.28 -1.75
N TYR A 12 -1.78 -0.90 -0.58
CA TYR A 12 -3.10 -1.16 -0.02
C TYR A 12 -3.07 -1.27 1.50
N SER A 13 -4.24 -1.06 2.10
CA SER A 13 -4.50 -1.37 3.50
C SER A 13 -4.83 -2.85 3.65
N VAL A 14 -4.32 -3.47 4.71
CA VAL A 14 -4.59 -4.87 5.08
C VAL A 14 -5.10 -4.94 6.52
N THR A 15 -6.15 -5.72 6.74
CA THR A 15 -6.70 -6.02 8.07
C THR A 15 -7.38 -7.38 8.07
N SER A 16 -7.42 -8.03 9.22
CA SER A 16 -8.10 -9.29 9.49
C SER A 16 -8.37 -9.39 11.01
N PRO A 17 -9.11 -10.41 11.49
CA PRO A 17 -9.32 -10.60 12.93
C PRO A 17 -8.03 -10.72 13.76
N ASP A 18 -6.93 -11.11 13.12
CA ASP A 18 -5.58 -11.27 13.68
C ASP A 18 -4.58 -10.24 13.12
N LYS A 19 -5.03 -9.26 12.32
CA LYS A 19 -4.20 -8.23 11.71
C LYS A 19 -4.80 -6.84 11.90
N GLU A 20 -4.13 -6.07 12.73
CA GLU A 20 -4.45 -4.65 12.88
C GLU A 20 -4.25 -3.90 11.56
N PRO A 21 -5.06 -2.86 11.29
CA PRO A 21 -4.99 -2.14 10.03
C PRO A 21 -3.57 -1.61 9.74
N SER A 22 -2.98 -2.17 8.68
CA SER A 22 -1.58 -2.01 8.28
C SER A 22 -1.50 -1.65 6.80
N LEU A 23 -0.30 -1.36 6.30
CA LEU A 23 -0.04 -1.05 4.89
C LEU A 23 0.94 -2.03 4.27
N ARG A 24 0.58 -2.55 3.10
CA ARG A 24 1.41 -3.42 2.28
C ARG A 24 1.52 -2.91 0.87
N PHE A 25 2.59 -3.32 0.19
CA PHE A 25 2.68 -3.19 -1.26
C PHE A 25 3.07 -4.52 -1.89
N THR A 26 2.65 -4.69 -3.14
CA THR A 26 3.16 -5.67 -4.08
C THR A 26 3.23 -5.00 -5.45
N GLY A 27 3.71 -5.73 -6.45
CA GLY A 27 3.93 -5.21 -7.79
C GLY A 27 4.04 -6.32 -8.82
N ARG A 28 4.10 -5.89 -10.07
CA ARG A 28 4.46 -6.74 -11.20
C ARG A 28 5.28 -5.97 -12.20
N ARG A 29 6.13 -6.70 -12.91
CA ARG A 29 6.87 -6.21 -14.07
C ARG A 29 6.03 -6.37 -15.33
N VAL A 30 6.39 -5.61 -16.36
CA VAL A 30 5.71 -5.65 -17.66
C VAL A 30 5.68 -7.05 -18.29
N ASP A 31 6.71 -7.85 -18.05
CA ASP A 31 6.87 -9.21 -18.61
C ASP A 31 6.29 -10.33 -17.72
N ASP A 32 5.69 -9.99 -16.57
CA ASP A 32 5.10 -10.99 -15.69
C ASP A 32 3.83 -11.61 -16.30
N PRO A 33 3.52 -12.89 -16.01
CA PRO A 33 2.29 -13.52 -16.46
C PRO A 33 1.04 -12.68 -16.16
N PRO A 34 0.04 -12.64 -17.08
CA PRO A 34 -1.19 -11.92 -16.83
C PRO A 34 -1.92 -12.43 -15.58
N GLY A 35 -2.34 -11.49 -14.72
CA GLY A 35 -3.08 -11.81 -13.49
C GLY A 35 -2.20 -12.09 -12.27
N GLU A 36 -0.88 -12.04 -12.40
CA GLU A 36 0.06 -12.31 -11.30
C GLU A 36 0.79 -11.04 -10.84
N MET A 37 0.90 -10.89 -9.52
CA MET A 37 1.75 -9.89 -8.85
C MET A 37 2.98 -10.61 -8.30
N THR A 38 4.10 -10.57 -9.04
CA THR A 38 5.27 -11.40 -8.74
C THR A 38 6.23 -10.78 -7.72
N VAL A 39 6.14 -9.46 -7.50
CA VAL A 39 6.93 -8.80 -6.45
C VAL A 39 6.39 -9.23 -5.10
N GLU A 40 7.27 -9.75 -4.25
CA GLU A 40 6.90 -10.20 -2.91
C GLU A 40 6.14 -9.11 -2.15
N GLU A 41 5.07 -9.52 -1.47
CA GLU A 41 4.29 -8.63 -0.62
C GLU A 41 5.16 -8.13 0.55
N TYR A 42 5.26 -6.81 0.69
CA TYR A 42 6.04 -6.19 1.76
C TYR A 42 5.17 -5.29 2.63
N GLU A 43 5.30 -5.44 3.94
CA GLU A 43 4.63 -4.59 4.92
C GLU A 43 5.56 -3.46 5.39
N PHE A 44 5.11 -2.23 5.25
CA PHE A 44 5.90 -1.05 5.61
C PHE A 44 5.19 -0.12 6.62
N GLY A 45 3.87 -0.29 6.81
CA GLY A 45 3.11 0.39 7.85
C GLY A 45 2.51 -0.63 8.81
N PHE A 46 3.21 -0.92 9.92
CA PHE A 46 2.79 -1.95 10.88
C PHE A 46 1.71 -1.43 11.81
N GLY A 47 0.51 -2.01 11.72
CA GLY A 47 -0.61 -1.75 12.63
C GLY A 47 -0.32 -2.24 14.05
N LEU A 48 -0.58 -1.40 15.06
CA LEU A 48 -0.31 -1.68 16.48
C LEU A 48 -1.54 -1.52 17.39
N SER A 49 -2.71 -1.20 16.83
CA SER A 49 -3.98 -1.17 17.55
C SER A 49 -5.16 -1.27 16.59
N SER A 50 -6.33 -1.58 17.13
CA SER A 50 -7.56 -1.68 16.33
C SER A 50 -8.14 -0.31 15.99
N GLN A 51 -8.71 -0.19 14.79
CA GLN A 51 -9.50 0.97 14.41
C GLN A 51 -10.89 0.89 15.06
N LEU A 52 -11.25 1.91 15.82
CA LEU A 52 -12.54 2.03 16.53
C LEU A 52 -13.48 3.09 15.92
N SER A 53 -13.00 3.86 14.93
CA SER A 53 -13.77 4.85 14.19
C SER A 53 -14.51 4.23 13.00
N ASN A 54 -15.55 4.92 12.52
CA ASN A 54 -16.27 4.58 11.29
C ASN A 54 -15.64 5.18 10.02
N ARG A 55 -14.52 5.90 10.15
CA ARG A 55 -13.77 6.51 9.04
C ARG A 55 -12.41 5.83 8.91
N TRP A 56 -12.23 5.09 7.84
CA TRP A 56 -10.99 4.39 7.48
C TRP A 56 -10.82 4.38 5.97
N GLY A 57 -9.59 4.59 5.49
CA GLY A 57 -9.28 4.60 4.07
C GLY A 57 -9.58 5.95 3.40
N ASP A 58 -9.76 7.02 4.18
CA ASP A 58 -9.99 8.37 3.66
C ASP A 58 -8.70 8.94 3.04
N TYR A 59 -7.53 8.52 3.55
CA TYR A 59 -6.23 8.99 3.08
C TYR A 59 -5.47 7.84 2.42
N ALA A 60 -5.54 7.77 1.10
CA ALA A 60 -4.72 6.90 0.28
C ALA A 60 -4.38 7.58 -1.04
N SER A 61 -3.11 7.51 -1.45
CA SER A 61 -2.69 7.97 -2.77
C SER A 61 -1.50 7.18 -3.26
N LEU A 62 -1.48 6.93 -4.57
CA LEU A 62 -0.38 6.30 -5.26
C LEU A 62 -0.10 7.09 -6.54
N SER A 63 1.11 7.63 -6.63
CA SER A 63 1.55 8.43 -7.78
C SER A 63 2.91 7.96 -8.28
N ILE A 64 3.27 8.42 -9.47
CA ILE A 64 4.55 8.15 -10.11
C ILE A 64 5.34 9.45 -10.10
N ASP A 65 6.64 9.38 -9.82
CA ASP A 65 7.50 10.54 -9.92
C ASP A 65 7.55 11.04 -11.38
N PRO A 66 7.05 12.25 -11.67
CA PRO A 66 7.02 12.77 -13.03
C PRO A 66 8.43 13.10 -13.58
N ALA A 67 9.45 13.24 -12.72
CA ALA A 67 10.80 13.55 -13.15
C ALA A 67 11.49 12.37 -13.83
N ASN A 68 11.15 11.14 -13.45
CA ASN A 68 11.77 9.94 -14.00
C ASN A 68 10.79 8.91 -14.56
N GLY A 69 9.49 9.01 -14.25
CA GLY A 69 8.44 8.12 -14.74
C GLY A 69 8.58 6.67 -14.26
N LYS A 70 9.35 6.42 -13.19
CA LYS A 70 9.74 5.08 -12.71
C LYS A 70 9.52 4.88 -11.21
N ASP A 71 9.74 5.92 -10.41
CA ASP A 71 9.59 5.81 -8.97
C ASP A 71 8.12 5.95 -8.56
N PHE A 72 7.74 5.22 -7.52
CA PHE A 72 6.39 5.21 -6.98
C PHE A 72 6.36 5.88 -5.61
N TRP A 73 5.39 6.77 -5.41
CA TRP A 73 5.11 7.41 -4.13
C TRP A 73 3.75 6.95 -3.62
N PHE A 74 3.74 6.27 -2.49
CA PHE A 74 2.52 5.79 -1.83
C PHE A 74 2.35 6.44 -0.45
N THR A 75 1.11 6.79 -0.11
CA THR A 75 0.67 7.15 1.25
C THR A 75 -0.63 6.42 1.55
N GLY A 76 -0.81 6.01 2.80
CA GLY A 76 -2.01 5.30 3.26
C GLY A 76 -2.15 5.37 4.77
N GLU A 77 -3.33 5.05 5.31
CA GLU A 77 -3.53 5.01 6.76
C GLU A 77 -3.09 3.66 7.36
N TYR A 78 -2.38 3.70 8.50
CA TYR A 78 -2.13 2.56 9.38
C TYR A 78 -2.41 2.92 10.84
N MET A 79 -2.74 1.92 11.66
CA MET A 79 -3.00 2.15 13.08
C MET A 79 -1.71 2.16 13.90
N LYS A 80 -1.40 3.27 14.57
CA LYS A 80 -0.28 3.35 15.51
C LYS A 80 -0.67 2.76 16.87
N ALA A 81 0.28 2.67 17.78
CA ALA A 81 -0.02 2.35 19.17
C ALA A 81 -0.93 3.43 19.80
N GLY A 82 -1.80 3.01 20.73
CA GLY A 82 -2.67 3.93 21.47
C GLY A 82 -3.92 4.41 20.73
N GLY A 83 -4.36 3.71 19.67
CA GLY A 83 -5.67 3.94 19.04
C GLY A 83 -5.75 5.11 18.06
N ASN A 84 -4.61 5.66 17.63
CA ASN A 84 -4.55 6.74 16.65
C ASN A 84 -3.99 6.24 15.32
N TRP A 85 -4.53 6.71 14.20
CA TRP A 85 -3.97 6.43 12.87
C TRP A 85 -2.80 7.36 12.51
N GLY A 86 -2.02 6.97 11.51
CA GLY A 86 -0.98 7.78 10.87
C GLY A 86 -0.86 7.43 9.38
N THR A 87 -0.07 8.21 8.65
CA THR A 87 0.28 8.00 7.24
C THR A 87 1.78 7.93 7.06
#